data_AF-A0AAW5JNM2-F1
#
_entry.id   AF-A0AAW5JNM2-F1
#
_cell.length_a   1.000
_cell.length_b   1.000
_cell.length_c   1.000
_cell.angle_alpha   90.00
_cell.angle_beta   90.00
_cell.angle_gamma   90.00
#
_symmetry.space_group_name_H-M   'P 1'
#
loop_
_entity.id
_entity.type
_entity.pdbx_description
1 polymer ?
#
loop_
_entity_poly.entity_id
_entity_poly.type
_entity_poly.pdbx_seq_one_letter_code
_entity_poly.pdbx_strand_id
1 'polypeptide(L)'
;MAPVVIPYVPEFITVHLGPASQSAENVTVSFPDYIKNVASSEIYPTWELSALRANILAQISFALNRVYTEYYVSRGYPFQITSTTATDQKFIKGRNIFDNIDRLVDDIFNDYIRRQGFVEPLAAKFCNGTTVTCDGLSQWGSQELAQQGLDSMAILRRYYGNDIELVVEAPVQGLQNSYPGSPLRRDAAGPDVVVVQTELNRIGQNYPAIPKIQPVDGVFGQQTEEAVRRFQEIFGLTADGVVGKATWYRLVSLYVGVNRLSELVSEGQRMFGIPFQAPQAVSEGSPRNQVLMVQYFLSILAQFDPLIPFVTLDGIYGPATRQAVRSFQTAQGIPVTGTVDTATWNALYSAFEGIDVTVLSDDILFPAELQGLGNDPDFYSQITRMTQFPGRELRLGDRDVERSGS
;
A
#
# COMPACT_ATOMS: atom_id res chain seq x y z
N MET A 1 -4.33 -0.33 -14.45
CA MET A 1 -4.69 -0.83 -13.16
C MET A 1 -4.70 0.24 -12.06
N ALA A 2 -4.38 1.53 -12.19
CA ALA A 2 -3.44 2.15 -11.21
C ALA A 2 -2.19 1.24 -11.07
N PRO A 3 -0.95 1.74 -11.05
CA PRO A 3 0.09 0.87 -10.51
C PRO A 3 -0.39 0.56 -9.09
N VAL A 4 -0.92 -0.65 -8.86
CA VAL A 4 -1.03 -1.19 -7.52
C VAL A 4 0.40 -1.43 -7.14
N VAL A 5 1.03 -0.34 -6.70
CA VAL A 5 2.09 -0.41 -5.75
C VAL A 5 1.43 -1.13 -4.58
N ILE A 6 1.84 -2.34 -4.25
CA ILE A 6 1.42 -2.88 -2.95
C ILE A 6 1.95 -1.88 -1.94
N PRO A 7 1.13 -1.34 -1.02
CA PRO A 7 1.63 -0.36 -0.07
C PRO A 7 2.85 -0.94 0.64
N TYR A 8 3.93 -0.19 0.59
CA TYR A 8 5.20 -0.51 1.22
C TYR A 8 5.55 0.64 2.15
N VAL A 9 6.42 0.36 3.11
CA VAL A 9 6.98 1.39 3.98
C VAL A 9 8.24 1.93 3.31
N PRO A 10 8.30 3.24 2.98
CA PRO A 10 9.48 3.76 2.32
C PRO A 10 10.68 3.74 3.26
N GLU A 11 11.87 3.44 2.76
CA GLU A 11 13.11 3.55 3.55
C GLU A 11 13.31 4.98 4.06
N PHE A 12 13.01 5.97 3.20
CA PHE A 12 13.18 7.39 3.48
C PHE A 12 11.95 8.20 3.07
N ILE A 13 11.70 9.28 3.80
CA ILE A 13 10.65 10.26 3.50
C ILE A 13 11.24 11.68 3.49
N THR A 14 10.83 12.49 2.51
CA THR A 14 11.25 13.90 2.42
C THR A 14 10.15 14.80 2.96
N VAL A 15 10.49 15.54 4.01
CA VAL A 15 9.63 16.48 4.72
C VAL A 15 9.94 17.91 4.29
N HIS A 16 8.92 18.66 3.88
CA HIS A 16 9.03 20.09 3.62
C HIS A 16 8.75 20.90 4.89
N LEU A 17 9.69 21.74 5.31
CA LEU A 17 9.65 22.46 6.59
C LEU A 17 8.77 23.73 6.58
N GLY A 18 7.60 23.65 5.94
CA GLY A 18 6.67 24.77 5.82
C GLY A 18 5.39 24.39 5.07
N PRO A 19 4.49 25.36 4.83
CA PRO A 19 3.36 25.17 3.92
C PRO A 19 3.85 24.86 2.51
N ALA A 20 3.21 23.92 1.82
CA ALA A 20 3.68 23.43 0.51
C ALA A 20 3.87 24.52 -0.57
N SER A 21 3.12 25.61 -0.51
CA SER A 21 3.22 26.73 -1.47
C SER A 21 4.33 27.73 -1.16
N GLN A 22 4.99 27.61 0.00
CA GLN A 22 6.04 28.53 0.43
C GLN A 22 7.43 27.93 0.21
N SER A 23 8.43 28.79 0.11
CA SER A 23 9.82 28.33 0.08
C SER A 23 10.25 27.92 1.49
N ALA A 24 10.65 26.66 1.65
CA ALA A 24 11.22 26.13 2.88
C ALA A 24 12.19 24.98 2.57
N GLU A 25 13.00 24.61 3.56
CA GLU A 25 13.94 23.50 3.45
C GLU A 25 13.20 22.15 3.28
N ASN A 26 13.76 21.27 2.45
CA ASN A 26 13.37 19.87 2.39
C ASN A 26 14.39 19.02 3.16
N VAL A 27 13.91 18.19 4.09
CA VAL A 27 14.75 17.30 4.89
C VAL A 27 14.34 15.86 4.63
N THR A 28 15.29 15.03 4.23
CA THR A 28 15.09 13.58 4.06
C THR A 28 15.59 12.85 5.30
N VAL A 29 14.74 12.01 5.87
CA VAL A 29 15.04 11.17 7.04
C VAL A 29 14.54 9.74 6.80
N SER A 30 15.01 8.78 7.60
CA SER A 30 14.40 7.44 7.57
C SER A 30 12.92 7.54 7.96
N PHE A 31 12.08 6.66 7.42
CA PHE A 31 10.66 6.66 7.79
C PHE A 31 10.43 6.40 9.29
N PRO A 32 11.14 5.48 9.97
CA PRO A 32 11.08 5.35 11.43
C PRO A 32 11.44 6.65 12.16
N ASP A 33 12.52 7.33 11.76
CA ASP A 33 12.94 8.59 12.40
C ASP A 33 11.90 9.70 12.23
N TYR A 34 11.23 9.73 11.07
CA TYR A 34 10.10 10.64 10.84
C TYR A 34 8.97 10.37 11.85
N ILE A 35 8.54 9.12 12.00
CA ILE A 35 7.46 8.76 12.91
C ILE A 35 7.85 8.99 14.37
N LYS A 36 9.08 8.64 14.78
CA LYS A 36 9.62 8.97 16.11
C LYS A 36 9.53 10.46 16.41
N ASN A 37 9.88 11.29 15.43
CA ASN A 37 9.81 12.74 15.54
C ASN A 37 8.38 13.26 15.69
N VAL A 38 7.46 12.78 14.85
CA VAL A 38 6.04 13.16 14.90
C VAL A 38 5.41 12.71 16.21
N ALA A 39 5.56 11.44 16.58
CA ALA A 39 5.03 10.90 17.83
C ALA A 39 5.55 11.69 19.02
N SER A 40 6.87 11.93 19.08
CA SER A 40 7.44 12.77 20.13
C SER A 40 6.88 14.18 20.11
N SER A 41 6.45 14.71 18.95
CA SER A 41 5.92 16.06 18.74
C SER A 41 4.46 16.29 19.04
N GLU A 42 3.66 15.25 18.97
CA GLU A 42 2.21 15.41 18.98
C GLU A 42 1.52 14.70 20.12
N ILE A 43 2.17 13.71 20.74
CA ILE A 43 1.61 12.94 21.85
C ILE A 43 2.53 12.94 23.06
N TYR A 44 1.93 12.75 24.24
CA TYR A 44 2.68 12.75 25.50
C TYR A 44 3.25 11.36 25.75
N PRO A 45 4.57 11.23 26.02
CA PRO A 45 5.22 9.93 26.21
C PRO A 45 4.76 9.19 27.47
N THR A 46 4.09 9.86 28.41
CA THR A 46 3.62 9.26 29.67
C THR A 46 2.22 8.64 29.57
N TRP A 47 1.62 8.63 28.38
CA TRP A 47 0.32 8.02 28.14
C TRP A 47 0.37 6.50 28.17
N GLU A 48 -0.79 5.89 28.31
CA GLU A 48 -0.95 4.44 28.32
C GLU A 48 -0.43 3.84 27.02
N LEU A 49 0.17 2.65 27.10
CA LEU A 49 0.79 2.01 25.95
C LEU A 49 -0.20 1.80 24.80
N SER A 50 -1.45 1.43 25.11
CA SER A 50 -2.47 1.23 24.08
C SER A 50 -2.84 2.52 23.36
N ALA A 51 -2.87 3.66 24.07
CA ALA A 51 -3.07 4.98 23.48
C ALA A 51 -1.87 5.40 22.63
N LEU A 52 -0.64 5.23 23.12
CA LEU A 52 0.58 5.52 22.35
C LEU A 52 0.59 4.74 21.03
N ARG A 53 0.37 3.43 21.08
CA ARG A 53 0.34 2.56 19.90
C ARG A 53 -0.78 2.94 18.92
N ALA A 54 -1.99 3.25 19.41
CA ALA A 54 -3.09 3.72 18.56
C ALA A 54 -2.73 5.02 17.81
N ASN A 55 -2.15 6.01 18.51
CA ASN A 55 -1.74 7.26 17.88
C ASN A 55 -0.62 7.06 16.86
N ILE A 56 0.39 6.24 17.18
CA ILE A 56 1.51 5.97 16.28
C ILE A 56 1.05 5.23 15.02
N LEU A 57 0.15 4.24 15.13
CA LEU A 57 -0.45 3.58 13.97
C LEU A 57 -1.22 4.55 13.08
N ALA A 58 -1.96 5.50 13.65
CA ALA A 58 -2.63 6.55 12.89
C ALA A 58 -1.62 7.47 12.18
N GLN A 59 -0.52 7.85 12.85
CA GLN A 59 0.55 8.65 12.26
C GLN A 59 1.25 7.94 11.09
N ILE A 60 1.60 6.66 11.28
CA ILE A 60 2.19 5.81 10.22
C ILE A 60 1.25 5.72 9.04
N SER A 61 0.00 5.33 9.28
CA SER A 61 -1.01 5.16 8.23
C SER A 61 -1.24 6.43 7.42
N PHE A 62 -1.34 7.59 8.08
CA PHE A 62 -1.49 8.86 7.40
C PHE A 62 -0.26 9.22 6.57
N ALA A 63 0.95 9.03 7.10
CA ALA A 63 2.18 9.32 6.38
C ALA A 63 2.33 8.40 5.14
N LEU A 64 2.03 7.11 5.29
CA LEU A 64 1.99 6.17 4.18
C LEU A 64 0.92 6.53 3.15
N ASN A 65 -0.26 7.00 3.57
CA ASN A 65 -1.28 7.47 2.65
C ASN A 65 -0.77 8.64 1.79
N ARG A 66 -0.01 9.59 2.36
CA ARG A 66 0.60 10.69 1.59
C ARG A 66 1.61 10.21 0.55
N VAL A 67 2.42 9.22 0.91
CA VAL A 67 3.38 8.58 0.00
C VAL A 67 2.64 7.82 -1.10
N TYR A 68 1.71 6.95 -0.71
CA TYR A 68 0.95 6.06 -1.58
C TYR A 68 0.10 6.79 -2.61
N THR A 69 -0.62 7.82 -2.16
CA THR A 69 -1.45 8.65 -3.04
C THR A 69 -0.64 9.66 -3.85
N GLU A 70 0.70 9.65 -3.71
CA GLU A 70 1.62 10.63 -4.26
C GLU A 70 1.10 12.05 -4.10
N TYR A 71 0.58 12.37 -2.90
CA TYR A 71 -0.25 13.57 -2.72
C TYR A 71 0.50 14.83 -3.19
N TYR A 72 1.73 15.02 -2.73
CA TYR A 72 2.52 16.19 -3.14
C TYR A 72 3.21 15.98 -4.50
N VAL A 73 3.73 14.77 -4.77
CA VAL A 73 4.46 14.45 -6.01
C VAL A 73 3.57 14.60 -7.25
N SER A 74 2.34 14.10 -7.20
CA SER A 74 1.35 14.24 -8.28
C SER A 74 0.94 15.70 -8.55
N ARG A 75 1.16 16.58 -7.56
CA ARG A 75 0.93 18.04 -7.66
C ARG A 75 2.20 18.81 -8.08
N GLY A 76 3.30 18.11 -8.38
CA GLY A 76 4.54 18.69 -8.87
C GLY A 76 5.54 19.08 -7.78
N TYR A 77 5.30 18.72 -6.53
CA TYR A 77 6.23 18.99 -5.44
C TYR A 77 7.30 17.90 -5.32
N PRO A 78 8.54 18.25 -4.91
CA PRO A 78 9.66 17.30 -4.81
C PRO A 78 9.74 16.61 -3.43
N PHE A 79 8.66 16.59 -2.65
CA PHE A 79 8.60 16.04 -1.30
C PHE A 79 7.32 15.25 -1.07
N GLN A 80 7.26 14.46 0.00
CA GLN A 80 6.12 13.58 0.29
C GLN A 80 5.17 14.14 1.33
N ILE A 81 5.64 15.02 2.22
CA ILE A 81 4.83 15.50 3.34
C ILE A 81 5.34 16.86 3.84
N THR A 82 4.47 17.66 4.44
CA THR A 82 4.84 18.93 5.10
C THR A 82 4.97 18.75 6.61
N SER A 83 5.67 19.66 7.28
CA SER A 83 5.91 19.61 8.73
C SER A 83 4.84 20.31 9.58
N THR A 84 3.67 20.62 9.01
CA THR A 84 2.66 21.48 9.65
C THR A 84 1.38 20.72 9.95
N THR A 85 0.83 20.90 11.15
CA THR A 85 -0.44 20.28 11.58
C THR A 85 -1.67 20.85 10.89
N ALA A 86 -1.53 21.95 10.13
CA ALA A 86 -2.61 22.50 9.33
C ALA A 86 -2.96 21.59 8.14
N THR A 87 -1.98 20.82 7.65
CA THR A 87 -2.09 20.02 6.43
C THR A 87 -1.71 18.56 6.64
N ASP A 88 -0.66 18.32 7.43
CA ASP A 88 -0.09 17.00 7.71
C ASP A 88 0.22 16.87 9.21
N GLN A 89 1.45 16.48 9.57
CA GLN A 89 1.87 16.16 10.93
C GLN A 89 3.00 17.08 11.38
N LYS A 90 3.08 17.35 12.68
CA LYS A 90 4.12 18.16 13.28
C LYS A 90 5.45 17.44 13.23
N PHE A 91 6.34 17.95 12.39
CA PHE A 91 7.75 17.54 12.38
C PHE A 91 8.62 18.72 12.80
N ILE A 92 9.64 18.46 13.62
CA ILE A 92 10.60 19.48 14.08
C ILE A 92 12.02 18.95 13.84
N LYS A 93 12.76 19.59 12.93
CA LYS A 93 14.16 19.26 12.66
C LYS A 93 15.01 19.38 13.94
N GLY A 94 15.77 18.34 14.27
CA GLY A 94 16.66 18.32 15.44
C GLY A 94 15.95 18.14 16.80
N ARG A 95 14.70 17.67 16.80
CA ARG A 95 13.97 17.33 18.02
C ARG A 95 14.57 16.12 18.75
N ASN A 96 14.53 16.16 20.08
CA ASN A 96 14.80 15.00 20.95
C ASN A 96 13.65 13.99 20.92
N ILE A 97 13.99 12.71 20.87
CA ILE A 97 13.05 11.58 20.87
C ILE A 97 12.99 10.99 22.29
N PHE A 98 11.79 10.58 22.72
CA PHE A 98 11.61 9.89 23.99
C PHE A 98 11.89 8.40 23.85
N ASP A 99 12.67 7.80 24.76
CA ASP A 99 13.09 6.39 24.69
C ASP A 99 11.94 5.38 24.54
N ASN A 100 10.78 5.67 25.13
CA ASN A 100 9.63 4.78 25.03
C ASN A 100 8.92 4.89 23.68
N ILE A 101 8.91 6.08 23.08
CA ILE A 101 8.42 6.31 21.71
C ILE A 101 9.38 5.68 20.71
N ASP A 102 10.68 5.84 20.93
CA ASP A 102 11.73 5.26 20.10
C ASP A 102 11.55 3.74 19.94
N ARG A 103 11.50 3.02 21.07
CA ARG A 103 11.27 1.57 21.10
C ARG A 103 9.94 1.18 20.47
N LEU A 104 8.86 1.88 20.82
CA LEU A 104 7.54 1.53 20.30
C LEU A 104 7.47 1.72 18.79
N VAL A 105 8.06 2.78 18.24
CA VAL A 105 8.10 2.98 16.79
C VAL A 105 8.96 1.93 16.12
N ASP A 106 10.12 1.57 16.67
CA ASP A 106 10.95 0.49 16.12
C ASP A 106 10.21 -0.86 16.03
N ASP A 107 9.28 -1.11 16.96
CA ASP A 107 8.46 -2.32 16.97
C ASP A 107 7.35 -2.33 15.89
N ILE A 108 6.83 -1.17 15.47
CA ILE A 108 5.60 -1.11 14.64
C ILE A 108 5.69 -0.17 13.42
N PHE A 109 6.86 0.37 13.07
CA PHE A 109 6.97 1.38 12.00
C PHE A 109 6.50 0.87 10.63
N ASN A 110 6.48 -0.45 10.45
CA ASN A 110 6.01 -1.14 9.24
C ASN A 110 4.61 -1.72 9.36
N ASP A 111 3.86 -1.35 10.41
CA ASP A 111 2.46 -1.68 10.58
C ASP A 111 1.58 -0.45 10.29
N TYR A 112 0.44 -0.64 9.65
CA TYR A 112 -0.49 0.44 9.36
C TYR A 112 -1.94 -0.03 9.29
N ILE A 113 -2.88 0.91 9.35
CA ILE A 113 -4.30 0.60 9.24
C ILE A 113 -4.85 0.92 7.86
N ARG A 114 -5.81 0.13 7.41
CA ARG A 114 -6.59 0.38 6.19
C ARG A 114 -8.04 -0.05 6.39
N ARG A 115 -8.92 0.31 5.46
CA ARG A 115 -10.28 -0.26 5.43
C ARG A 115 -10.24 -1.63 4.75
N GLN A 116 -11.03 -2.57 5.26
CA GLN A 116 -11.21 -3.89 4.68
C GLN A 116 -11.65 -3.77 3.21
N GLY A 117 -10.99 -4.50 2.32
CA GLY A 117 -11.28 -4.45 0.89
C GLY A 117 -10.59 -3.30 0.13
N PHE A 118 -9.87 -2.40 0.83
CA PHE A 118 -9.17 -1.28 0.22
C PHE A 118 -7.66 -1.53 0.19
N VAL A 119 -7.01 -1.06 -0.87
CA VAL A 119 -5.56 -1.17 -1.01
C VAL A 119 -4.85 -0.09 -0.20
N GLU A 120 -5.33 1.15 -0.27
CA GLU A 120 -4.60 2.27 0.28
C GLU A 120 -4.52 2.25 1.82
N PRO A 121 -3.39 2.68 2.42
CA PRO A 121 -3.34 3.01 3.84
C PRO A 121 -4.40 4.07 4.17
N LEU A 122 -5.03 3.96 5.34
CA LEU A 122 -6.05 4.92 5.75
C LEU A 122 -5.40 6.30 5.89
N ALA A 123 -6.03 7.34 5.32
CA ALA A 123 -5.74 8.73 5.65
C ALA A 123 -6.25 9.05 7.07
N ALA A 124 -5.60 8.42 8.06
CA ALA A 124 -6.02 8.35 9.45
C ALA A 124 -5.85 9.73 10.11
N LYS A 125 -6.79 10.64 9.84
CA LYS A 125 -6.80 11.97 10.43
C LYS A 125 -6.86 11.85 11.95
N PHE A 126 -6.17 12.74 12.64
CA PHE A 126 -6.21 12.83 14.08
C PHE A 126 -6.08 14.30 14.49
N CYS A 127 -6.50 14.60 15.71
CA CYS A 127 -6.41 15.92 16.28
C CYS A 127 -6.27 15.82 17.79
N ASN A 128 -5.84 16.91 18.42
CA ASN A 128 -5.64 16.95 19.87
C ASN A 128 -6.89 16.50 20.65
N GLY A 129 -8.08 16.94 20.22
CA GLY A 129 -9.34 16.49 20.82
C GLY A 129 -9.79 17.26 22.06
N THR A 130 -8.96 18.16 22.61
CA THR A 130 -9.39 19.08 23.70
C THR A 130 -9.73 20.47 23.17
N THR A 131 -8.86 21.05 22.35
CA THR A 131 -9.03 22.39 21.75
C THR A 131 -9.52 22.34 20.32
N VAL A 132 -9.34 21.20 19.64
CA VAL A 132 -9.75 20.96 18.24
C VAL A 132 -10.39 19.59 18.17
N THR A 133 -11.61 19.54 17.64
CA THR A 133 -12.30 18.29 17.30
C THR A 133 -12.22 18.05 15.79
N CYS A 134 -12.17 16.77 15.41
CA CYS A 134 -12.08 16.31 14.03
C CYS A 134 -12.81 14.98 13.90
N ASP A 135 -13.12 14.58 12.66
CA ASP A 135 -13.79 13.30 12.38
C ASP A 135 -12.91 12.07 12.65
N GLY A 136 -11.64 12.26 13.01
CA GLY A 136 -10.67 11.20 13.24
C GLY A 136 -10.33 10.97 14.72
N LEU A 137 -9.19 10.35 14.97
CA LEU A 137 -8.73 10.02 16.33
C LEU A 137 -8.55 11.29 17.16
N SER A 138 -9.21 11.33 18.33
CA SER A 138 -8.91 12.30 19.38
C SER A 138 -7.73 11.79 20.20
N GLN A 139 -6.63 12.53 20.23
CA GLN A 139 -5.42 12.14 20.97
C GLN A 139 -5.73 11.99 22.48
N TRP A 140 -6.38 12.98 23.10
CA TRP A 140 -6.78 12.88 24.50
C TRP A 140 -7.89 11.84 24.74
N GLY A 141 -8.84 11.72 23.82
CA GLY A 141 -9.89 10.70 23.95
C GLY A 141 -9.34 9.28 23.85
N SER A 142 -8.28 9.05 23.05
CA SER A 142 -7.58 7.76 23.01
C SER A 142 -6.94 7.40 24.34
N GLN A 143 -6.38 8.38 25.06
CA GLN A 143 -5.83 8.19 26.40
C GLN A 143 -6.92 7.85 27.42
N GLU A 144 -8.08 8.52 27.38
CA GLU A 144 -9.21 8.20 28.26
C GLU A 144 -9.73 6.77 28.03
N LEU A 145 -9.82 6.34 26.77
CA LEU A 145 -10.24 4.98 26.42
C LEU A 145 -9.20 3.94 26.86
N ALA A 146 -7.91 4.23 26.72
CA ALA A 146 -6.86 3.36 27.22
C ALA A 146 -6.91 3.20 28.75
N GLN A 147 -7.18 4.28 29.50
CA GLN A 147 -7.38 4.23 30.95
C GLN A 147 -8.62 3.42 31.36
N GLN A 148 -9.59 3.26 30.45
CA GLN A 148 -10.74 2.38 30.63
C GLN A 148 -10.43 0.91 30.28
N GLY A 149 -9.18 0.59 29.90
CA GLY A 149 -8.71 -0.75 29.59
C GLY A 149 -8.90 -1.17 28.14
N LEU A 150 -9.19 -0.24 27.21
CA LEU A 150 -9.27 -0.58 25.79
C LEU A 150 -7.87 -0.80 25.19
N ASP A 151 -7.76 -1.81 24.33
CA ASP A 151 -6.59 -2.03 23.50
C ASP A 151 -6.49 -1.04 22.32
N SER A 152 -5.34 -1.01 21.65
CA SER A 152 -5.06 -0.05 20.58
C SER A 152 -6.00 -0.18 19.39
N MET A 153 -6.39 -1.39 19.00
CA MET A 153 -7.30 -1.59 17.85
C MET A 153 -8.75 -1.29 18.22
N ALA A 154 -9.17 -1.59 19.45
CA ALA A 154 -10.47 -1.18 19.97
C ALA A 154 -10.59 0.35 20.00
N ILE A 155 -9.54 1.06 20.41
CA ILE A 155 -9.45 2.52 20.34
C ILE A 155 -9.57 2.99 18.88
N LEU A 156 -8.76 2.44 17.97
CA LEU A 156 -8.78 2.86 16.56
C LEU A 156 -10.14 2.62 15.90
N ARG A 157 -10.77 1.46 16.14
CA ARG A 157 -12.11 1.12 15.62
C ARG A 157 -13.20 2.05 16.16
N ARG A 158 -13.05 2.55 17.40
CA ARG A 158 -13.96 3.53 17.99
C ARG A 158 -14.02 4.83 17.18
N TYR A 159 -12.90 5.24 16.59
CA TYR A 159 -12.78 6.49 15.83
C TYR A 159 -12.93 6.31 14.32
N TYR A 160 -12.43 5.20 13.76
CA TYR A 160 -12.35 5.01 12.31
C TYR A 160 -13.38 4.02 11.73
N GLY A 161 -14.14 3.35 12.59
CA GLY A 161 -15.12 2.33 12.22
C GLY A 161 -14.61 0.91 12.46
N ASN A 162 -15.52 -0.06 12.51
CA ASN A 162 -15.18 -1.47 12.71
C ASN A 162 -14.65 -2.16 11.44
N ASP A 163 -14.73 -1.47 10.31
CA ASP A 163 -14.28 -1.91 8.99
C ASP A 163 -12.79 -1.64 8.75
N ILE A 164 -12.03 -1.22 9.77
CA ILE A 164 -10.57 -1.12 9.67
C ILE A 164 -9.89 -2.43 10.10
N GLU A 165 -8.77 -2.70 9.45
CA GLU A 165 -7.86 -3.79 9.78
C GLU A 165 -6.42 -3.27 9.92
N LEU A 166 -5.60 -4.09 10.58
CA LEU A 166 -4.18 -3.85 10.75
C LEU A 166 -3.42 -4.66 9.69
N VAL A 167 -2.62 -3.99 8.88
CA VAL A 167 -1.60 -4.60 8.06
C VAL A 167 -0.32 -4.63 8.89
N VAL A 168 0.27 -5.82 9.01
CA VAL A 168 1.49 -6.05 9.78
C VAL A 168 2.66 -6.39 8.87
N GLU A 169 3.85 -6.00 9.30
CA GLU A 169 5.12 -6.34 8.64
C GLU A 169 5.19 -5.99 7.14
N ALA A 170 4.67 -4.81 6.78
CA ALA A 170 4.72 -4.36 5.39
C ALA A 170 6.17 -4.27 4.89
N PRO A 171 6.44 -4.63 3.62
CA PRO A 171 7.80 -4.63 3.08
C PRO A 171 8.37 -3.21 3.11
N VAL A 172 9.64 -3.10 3.48
CA VAL A 172 10.39 -1.84 3.42
C VAL A 172 11.09 -1.74 2.08
N GLN A 173 10.87 -0.65 1.34
CA GLN A 173 11.43 -0.46 0.00
C GLN A 173 11.86 0.99 -0.25
N GLY A 174 12.79 1.18 -1.19
CA GLY A 174 13.12 2.51 -1.70
C GLY A 174 11.90 3.19 -2.36
N LEU A 175 11.86 4.52 -2.30
CA LEU A 175 10.71 5.30 -2.78
C LEU A 175 10.51 5.13 -4.30
N GLN A 176 9.42 4.47 -4.69
CA GLN A 176 8.98 4.25 -6.06
C GLN A 176 8.00 5.33 -6.51
N ASN A 177 8.20 5.85 -7.73
CA ASN A 177 7.25 6.75 -8.39
C ASN A 177 6.25 5.94 -9.23
N SER A 178 4.99 6.38 -9.28
CA SER A 178 3.95 5.67 -10.04
C SER A 178 4.15 5.75 -11.56
N TYR A 179 4.81 6.80 -12.06
CA TYR A 179 5.03 6.97 -13.49
C TYR A 179 5.99 5.89 -14.03
N PRO A 180 5.62 5.12 -15.07
CA PRO A 180 6.40 3.98 -15.58
C PRO A 180 7.74 4.35 -16.26
N GLY A 181 8.18 5.60 -16.15
CA GLY A 181 9.45 6.08 -16.70
C GLY A 181 9.45 6.34 -18.20
N SER A 182 8.44 5.89 -18.94
CA SER A 182 8.29 6.13 -20.38
C SER A 182 6.86 6.54 -20.77
N PRO A 183 6.66 7.41 -21.78
CA PRO A 183 5.33 7.85 -22.18
C PRO A 183 4.49 6.73 -22.81
N LEU A 184 3.21 6.66 -22.46
CA LEU A 184 2.24 5.77 -23.11
C LEU A 184 1.58 6.48 -24.28
N ARG A 185 1.42 5.79 -25.41
CA ARG A 185 0.85 6.29 -26.66
C ARG A 185 0.25 5.13 -27.43
N ARG A 186 -0.35 5.41 -28.60
CA ARG A 186 -0.89 4.39 -29.50
C ARG A 186 0.07 3.20 -29.64
N ASP A 187 -0.50 2.00 -29.61
CA ASP A 187 0.19 0.70 -29.65
C ASP A 187 0.92 0.29 -28.37
N ALA A 188 0.95 1.13 -27.33
CA ALA A 188 1.36 0.71 -26.00
C ALA A 188 0.34 -0.27 -25.41
N ALA A 189 0.81 -1.21 -24.59
CA ALA A 189 -0.07 -2.14 -23.91
C ALA A 189 0.56 -2.69 -22.62
N GLY A 190 -0.30 -3.12 -21.70
CA GLY A 190 0.09 -3.69 -20.41
C GLY A 190 -0.63 -3.06 -19.22
N PRO A 191 -0.17 -3.37 -18.00
CA PRO A 191 -0.80 -2.91 -16.75
C PRO A 191 -0.96 -1.39 -16.67
N ASP A 192 0.04 -0.63 -17.13
CA ASP A 192 0.06 0.84 -17.15
C ASP A 192 -1.04 1.42 -18.05
N VAL A 193 -1.37 0.77 -19.15
CA VAL A 193 -2.45 1.23 -20.03
C VAL A 193 -3.82 1.00 -19.41
N VAL A 194 -4.00 -0.14 -18.72
CA VAL A 194 -5.19 -0.36 -17.90
C VAL A 194 -5.31 0.80 -16.89
N VAL A 195 -4.20 1.43 -16.45
CA VAL A 195 -4.23 2.46 -15.38
C VAL A 195 -4.95 3.66 -15.93
N VAL A 196 -4.39 4.16 -17.02
CA VAL A 196 -4.91 5.28 -17.77
C VAL A 196 -6.38 5.05 -18.10
N GLN A 197 -6.74 3.88 -18.65
CA GLN A 197 -8.12 3.58 -19.02
C GLN A 197 -9.08 3.59 -17.81
N THR A 198 -8.64 3.05 -16.67
CA THR A 198 -9.45 2.99 -15.43
C THR A 198 -9.62 4.37 -14.82
N GLU A 199 -8.52 5.11 -14.68
CA GLU A 199 -8.53 6.44 -14.09
C GLU A 199 -9.35 7.40 -14.95
N LEU A 200 -9.17 7.39 -16.27
CA LEU A 200 -9.98 8.18 -17.21
C LEU A 200 -11.47 7.84 -17.10
N ASN A 201 -11.84 6.57 -17.03
CA ASN A 201 -13.23 6.17 -16.89
C ASN A 201 -13.84 6.65 -15.57
N ARG A 202 -13.11 6.53 -14.45
CA ARG A 202 -13.59 6.99 -13.14
C ARG A 202 -13.71 8.51 -13.08
N ILE A 203 -12.70 9.23 -13.55
CA ILE A 203 -12.71 10.70 -13.67
C ILE A 203 -13.84 11.12 -14.60
N GLY A 204 -14.05 10.41 -15.72
CA GLY A 204 -15.10 10.66 -16.69
C GLY A 204 -16.52 10.60 -16.13
N GLN A 205 -16.75 9.89 -15.01
CA GLN A 205 -18.04 9.93 -14.31
C GLN A 205 -18.36 11.34 -13.77
N ASN A 206 -17.34 12.08 -13.33
CA ASN A 206 -17.46 13.47 -12.88
C ASN A 206 -17.21 14.47 -14.02
N TYR A 207 -16.54 14.05 -15.11
CA TYR A 207 -16.26 14.85 -16.30
C TYR A 207 -16.77 14.14 -17.57
N PRO A 208 -18.09 14.15 -17.84
CA PRO A 208 -18.71 13.33 -18.91
C PRO A 208 -18.25 13.67 -20.33
N ALA A 209 -17.54 14.80 -20.50
CA ALA A 209 -16.93 15.17 -21.76
C ALA A 209 -15.72 14.29 -22.12
N ILE A 210 -15.15 13.52 -21.18
CA ILE A 210 -14.13 12.50 -21.44
C ILE A 210 -14.83 11.25 -21.98
N PRO A 211 -14.53 10.81 -23.22
CA PRO A 211 -15.09 9.58 -23.79
C PRO A 211 -14.86 8.37 -22.88
N LYS A 212 -15.92 7.57 -22.70
CA LYS A 212 -15.83 6.30 -21.97
C LYS A 212 -15.05 5.29 -22.81
N ILE A 213 -14.10 4.60 -22.19
CA ILE A 213 -13.30 3.54 -22.79
C ILE A 213 -13.92 2.19 -22.40
N GLN A 214 -14.35 1.41 -23.38
CA GLN A 214 -14.90 0.08 -23.13
C GLN A 214 -14.57 -0.89 -24.28
N PRO A 215 -14.02 -2.09 -23.98
CA PRO A 215 -13.59 -2.59 -22.67
C PRO A 215 -12.33 -1.87 -22.14
N VAL A 216 -12.04 -2.02 -20.85
CA VAL A 216 -10.72 -1.74 -20.29
C VAL A 216 -9.87 -2.98 -20.56
N ASP A 217 -9.08 -2.93 -21.62
CA ASP A 217 -8.36 -4.08 -22.20
C ASP A 217 -6.84 -3.98 -22.07
N GLY A 218 -6.33 -2.87 -21.54
CA GLY A 218 -4.90 -2.62 -21.42
C GLY A 218 -4.20 -2.40 -22.75
N VAL A 219 -4.93 -2.04 -23.80
CA VAL A 219 -4.40 -1.67 -25.12
C VAL A 219 -4.65 -0.20 -25.39
N PHE A 220 -3.60 0.54 -25.70
CA PHE A 220 -3.69 1.98 -25.97
C PHE A 220 -4.12 2.15 -27.44
N GLY A 221 -5.40 1.91 -27.68
CA GLY A 221 -6.02 2.08 -28.99
C GLY A 221 -6.53 3.50 -29.24
N GLN A 222 -7.23 3.68 -30.35
CA GLN A 222 -7.83 4.95 -30.75
C GLN A 222 -8.74 5.54 -29.66
N GLN A 223 -9.60 4.73 -29.04
CA GLN A 223 -10.51 5.19 -27.98
C GLN A 223 -9.74 5.75 -26.78
N THR A 224 -8.64 5.10 -26.38
CA THR A 224 -7.81 5.57 -25.27
C THR A 224 -7.10 6.87 -25.63
N GLU A 225 -6.56 7.00 -26.84
CA GLU A 225 -5.93 8.23 -27.31
C GLU A 225 -6.90 9.41 -27.35
N GLU A 226 -8.12 9.21 -27.86
CA GLU A 226 -9.16 10.23 -27.90
C GLU A 226 -9.57 10.68 -26.48
N ALA A 227 -9.72 9.73 -25.56
CA ALA A 227 -10.00 10.04 -24.16
C ALA A 227 -8.86 10.81 -23.48
N VAL A 228 -7.59 10.42 -23.74
CA VAL A 228 -6.42 11.14 -23.24
C VAL A 228 -6.34 12.54 -23.79
N ARG A 229 -6.52 12.73 -25.10
CA ARG A 229 -6.51 14.06 -25.74
C ARG A 229 -7.59 14.95 -25.13
N ARG A 230 -8.79 14.41 -24.95
CA ARG A 230 -9.90 15.15 -24.36
C ARG A 230 -9.67 15.51 -22.90
N PHE A 231 -9.09 14.59 -22.12
CA PHE A 231 -8.64 14.85 -20.76
C PHE A 231 -7.60 15.98 -20.73
N GLN A 232 -6.58 15.93 -21.60
CA GLN A 232 -5.54 16.95 -21.68
C GLN A 232 -6.13 18.34 -21.99
N GLU A 233 -7.06 18.44 -22.94
CA GLU A 233 -7.77 19.69 -23.27
C GLU A 233 -8.52 20.27 -22.05
N ILE A 234 -9.27 19.44 -21.34
CA ILE A 234 -10.08 19.85 -20.18
C ILE A 234 -9.20 20.39 -19.05
N PHE A 235 -8.02 19.80 -18.84
CA PHE A 235 -7.13 20.14 -17.73
C PHE A 235 -5.94 21.02 -18.12
N GLY A 236 -5.97 21.64 -19.30
CA GLY A 236 -4.96 22.62 -19.73
C GLY A 236 -3.57 22.03 -19.96
N LEU A 237 -3.50 20.76 -20.35
CA LEU A 237 -2.26 20.08 -20.74
C LEU A 237 -2.06 20.18 -22.27
N THR A 238 -0.87 19.84 -22.75
CA THR A 238 -0.64 19.62 -24.19
C THR A 238 -1.52 18.48 -24.68
N ALA A 239 -2.45 18.76 -25.60
CA ALA A 239 -3.44 17.81 -26.12
C ALA A 239 -2.89 16.93 -27.26
N ASP A 240 -1.78 16.24 -27.00
CA ASP A 240 -1.10 15.38 -27.98
C ASP A 240 -1.62 13.93 -28.02
N GLY A 241 -2.47 13.53 -27.06
CA GLY A 241 -2.94 12.14 -26.92
C GLY A 241 -1.90 11.20 -26.32
N VAL A 242 -0.79 11.72 -25.80
CA VAL A 242 0.31 10.95 -25.20
C VAL A 242 0.31 11.12 -23.68
N VAL A 243 0.32 10.00 -22.95
CA VAL A 243 0.43 10.03 -21.48
C VAL A 243 1.90 10.09 -21.09
N GLY A 244 2.46 11.31 -21.13
CA GLY A 244 3.75 11.63 -20.53
C GLY A 244 3.64 11.87 -19.02
N LYS A 245 4.78 12.16 -18.36
CA LYS A 245 4.88 12.39 -16.91
C LYS A 245 3.85 13.39 -16.38
N ALA A 246 3.64 14.52 -17.07
CA ALA A 246 2.68 15.55 -16.67
C ALA A 246 1.23 15.06 -16.72
N THR A 247 0.84 14.37 -17.79
CA THR A 247 -0.50 13.79 -17.95
C THR A 247 -0.74 12.69 -16.93
N TRP A 248 0.25 11.83 -16.69
CA TRP A 248 0.17 10.76 -15.69
C TRP A 248 -0.11 11.29 -14.29
N TYR A 249 0.72 12.22 -13.81
CA TYR A 249 0.51 12.78 -12.46
C TYR A 249 -0.77 13.60 -12.34
N ARG A 250 -1.22 14.22 -13.45
CA ARG A 250 -2.54 14.86 -13.46
C ARG A 250 -3.66 13.85 -13.29
N LEU A 251 -3.58 12.68 -13.94
CA LEU A 251 -4.54 11.58 -13.76
C LEU A 251 -4.54 11.09 -12.31
N VAL A 252 -3.37 10.77 -11.75
CA VAL A 252 -3.21 10.33 -10.35
C VAL A 252 -3.85 11.35 -9.38
N SER A 253 -3.50 12.64 -9.52
CA SER A 253 -4.01 13.69 -8.62
C SER A 253 -5.54 13.83 -8.66
N LEU A 254 -6.14 13.72 -9.85
CA LEU A 254 -7.58 13.82 -10.04
C LEU A 254 -8.28 12.55 -9.58
N TYR A 255 -7.71 11.37 -9.85
CA TYR A 255 -8.23 10.09 -9.39
C TYR A 255 -8.29 10.01 -7.86
N VAL A 256 -7.21 10.42 -7.18
CA VAL A 256 -7.16 10.56 -5.72
C VAL A 256 -8.23 11.53 -5.22
N GLY A 257 -8.40 12.67 -5.89
CA GLY A 257 -9.38 13.68 -5.52
C GLY A 257 -10.84 13.22 -5.68
N VAL A 258 -11.19 12.61 -6.82
CA VAL A 258 -12.58 12.18 -7.10
C VAL A 258 -13.02 11.00 -6.22
N ASN A 259 -12.09 10.12 -5.82
CA ASN A 259 -12.36 9.02 -4.89
C ASN A 259 -12.10 9.39 -3.41
N ARG A 260 -11.61 10.60 -3.15
CA ARG A 260 -11.27 11.09 -1.80
C ARG A 260 -10.27 10.18 -1.05
N LEU A 261 -9.32 9.59 -1.75
CA LEU A 261 -8.39 8.59 -1.17
C LEU A 261 -7.44 9.14 -0.11
N SER A 262 -7.22 10.46 -0.14
CA SER A 262 -6.42 11.17 0.87
C SER A 262 -7.26 11.75 2.01
N GLU A 263 -8.54 11.37 2.08
CA GLU A 263 -9.50 11.79 3.10
C GLU A 263 -9.96 10.59 3.94
N LEU A 264 -10.47 10.86 5.14
CA LEU A 264 -10.87 9.81 6.07
C LEU A 264 -12.05 8.95 5.56
N VAL A 265 -12.94 9.57 4.77
CA VAL A 265 -14.14 8.95 4.15
C VAL A 265 -13.87 8.51 2.71
N SER A 266 -12.70 7.91 2.45
CA SER A 266 -12.33 7.37 1.14
C SER A 266 -13.46 6.52 0.53
N GLU A 267 -13.74 6.73 -0.75
CA GLU A 267 -14.61 5.84 -1.53
C GLU A 267 -13.90 4.52 -1.89
N GLY A 268 -12.60 4.44 -1.60
CA GLY A 268 -11.77 3.25 -1.72
C GLY A 268 -11.18 3.03 -3.10
N GLN A 269 -9.93 2.58 -3.15
CA GLN A 269 -9.48 1.74 -4.24
C GLN A 269 -9.69 0.28 -3.81
N ARG A 270 -10.75 -0.34 -4.35
CA ARG A 270 -10.82 -1.81 -4.31
C ARG A 270 -9.74 -2.32 -5.26
N MET A 271 -8.99 -3.33 -4.80
CA MET A 271 -7.98 -4.05 -5.60
C MET A 271 -8.47 -4.19 -7.06
N PHE A 272 -9.68 -4.74 -7.28
CA PHE A 272 -10.27 -4.83 -8.62
C PHE A 272 -11.80 -4.66 -8.59
N GLY A 273 -12.30 -3.69 -9.35
CA GLY A 273 -13.73 -3.47 -9.64
C GLY A 273 -14.03 -3.44 -11.13
N ILE A 274 -13.17 -4.06 -11.95
CA ILE A 274 -13.28 -4.07 -13.41
C ILE A 274 -13.65 -5.48 -13.85
N PRO A 275 -14.79 -5.68 -14.51
CA PRO A 275 -15.09 -6.95 -15.14
C PRO A 275 -14.14 -7.14 -16.33
N PHE A 276 -13.00 -7.79 -16.10
CA PHE A 276 -12.15 -8.28 -17.19
C PHE A 276 -12.95 -9.35 -17.94
N GLN A 277 -13.26 -9.11 -19.21
CA GLN A 277 -13.64 -10.22 -20.08
C GLN A 277 -12.39 -11.11 -20.21
N ALA A 278 -12.50 -12.37 -19.77
CA ALA A 278 -11.42 -13.33 -19.92
C ALA A 278 -10.97 -13.34 -21.39
N PRO A 279 -9.67 -13.17 -21.67
CA PRO A 279 -9.17 -13.27 -23.04
C PRO A 279 -9.45 -14.68 -23.59
N GLN A 280 -9.37 -14.83 -24.91
CA GLN A 280 -9.13 -16.16 -25.49
C GLN A 280 -7.87 -16.75 -24.81
N ALA A 281 -7.86 -18.06 -24.58
CA ALA A 281 -6.85 -18.71 -23.73
C ALA A 281 -5.43 -18.20 -23.99
N VAL A 282 -4.75 -17.70 -22.95
CA VAL A 282 -3.40 -17.13 -23.06
C VAL A 282 -2.38 -18.26 -23.02
N SER A 283 -1.57 -18.36 -24.06
CA SER A 283 -0.58 -19.41 -24.25
C SER A 283 0.59 -18.90 -25.09
N GLU A 284 1.45 -19.81 -25.55
CA GLU A 284 2.58 -19.46 -26.41
C GLU A 284 2.09 -18.83 -27.73
N GLY A 285 2.67 -17.68 -28.08
CA GLY A 285 2.26 -16.88 -29.24
C GLY A 285 1.06 -15.94 -29.00
N SER A 286 0.48 -15.93 -27.80
CA SER A 286 -0.56 -14.95 -27.45
C SER A 286 -0.05 -13.51 -27.53
N PRO A 287 -0.95 -12.54 -27.77
CA PRO A 287 -0.61 -11.12 -27.77
C PRO A 287 0.13 -10.67 -26.51
N ARG A 288 1.19 -9.88 -26.69
CA ARG A 288 2.10 -9.42 -25.62
C ARG A 288 1.35 -8.84 -24.42
N ASN A 289 0.27 -8.10 -24.64
CA ASN A 289 -0.53 -7.46 -23.60
C ASN A 289 -1.27 -8.46 -22.71
N GLN A 290 -1.79 -9.55 -23.28
CA GLN A 290 -2.45 -10.61 -22.52
C GLN A 290 -1.43 -11.36 -21.65
N VAL A 291 -0.25 -11.61 -22.22
CA VAL A 291 0.85 -12.26 -21.50
C VAL A 291 1.37 -11.40 -20.36
N LEU A 292 1.56 -10.10 -20.59
CA LEU A 292 1.98 -9.16 -19.54
C LEU A 292 1.03 -9.17 -18.35
N MET A 293 -0.28 -9.31 -18.59
CA MET A 293 -1.27 -9.37 -17.51
C MET A 293 -1.15 -10.66 -16.70
N VAL A 294 -1.01 -11.81 -17.37
CA VAL A 294 -0.77 -13.10 -16.71
C VAL A 294 0.52 -13.07 -15.89
N GLN A 295 1.61 -12.56 -16.48
CA GLN A 295 2.89 -12.44 -15.80
C GLN A 295 2.80 -11.51 -14.60
N TYR A 296 2.05 -10.41 -14.71
CA TYR A 296 1.79 -9.52 -13.59
C TYR A 296 1.08 -10.24 -12.45
N PHE A 297 -0.05 -10.91 -12.70
CA PHE A 297 -0.78 -11.66 -11.65
C PHE A 297 0.09 -12.72 -10.98
N LEU A 298 0.83 -13.50 -11.75
CA LEU A 298 1.73 -14.52 -11.23
C LEU A 298 2.88 -13.93 -10.41
N SER A 299 3.44 -12.79 -10.82
CA SER A 299 4.53 -12.14 -10.10
C SER A 299 4.09 -11.56 -8.77
N ILE A 300 2.82 -11.11 -8.68
CA ILE A 300 2.24 -10.68 -7.41
C ILE A 300 1.97 -11.90 -6.52
N LEU A 301 1.30 -12.93 -7.05
CA LEU A 301 1.00 -14.15 -6.30
C LEU A 301 2.27 -14.86 -5.79
N ALA A 302 3.35 -14.87 -6.57
CA ALA A 302 4.65 -15.44 -6.18
C ALA A 302 5.29 -14.78 -4.96
N GLN A 303 4.85 -13.58 -4.56
CA GLN A 303 5.32 -12.94 -3.33
C GLN A 303 4.66 -13.54 -2.07
N PHE A 304 3.50 -14.16 -2.22
CA PHE A 304 2.69 -14.70 -1.12
C PHE A 304 2.64 -16.23 -1.13
N ASP A 305 2.79 -16.85 -2.30
CA ASP A 305 2.85 -18.30 -2.47
C ASP A 305 4.24 -18.70 -3.02
N PRO A 306 5.13 -19.25 -2.19
CA PRO A 306 6.48 -19.65 -2.60
C PRO A 306 6.48 -20.82 -3.60
N LEU A 307 5.35 -21.50 -3.83
CA LEU A 307 5.24 -22.55 -4.83
C LEU A 307 5.09 -21.99 -6.25
N ILE A 308 4.72 -20.72 -6.38
CA ILE A 308 4.63 -20.02 -7.66
C ILE A 308 5.98 -19.36 -7.95
N PRO A 309 6.71 -19.79 -8.99
CA PRO A 309 7.94 -19.12 -9.40
C PRO A 309 7.68 -17.69 -9.86
N PHE A 310 8.58 -16.78 -9.47
CA PHE A 310 8.59 -15.42 -10.00
C PHE A 310 8.79 -15.42 -11.52
N VAL A 311 8.10 -14.52 -12.22
CA VAL A 311 8.20 -14.38 -13.68
C VAL A 311 8.57 -12.96 -14.07
N THR A 312 9.33 -12.83 -15.15
CA THR A 312 9.65 -11.53 -15.75
C THR A 312 8.45 -11.01 -16.53
N LEU A 313 8.16 -9.71 -16.41
CA LEU A 313 7.10 -9.03 -17.18
C LEU A 313 7.62 -8.59 -18.55
N ASP A 314 8.07 -9.55 -19.35
CA ASP A 314 8.57 -9.31 -20.72
C ASP A 314 7.46 -9.34 -21.78
N GLY A 315 6.30 -9.90 -21.43
CA GLY A 315 5.16 -10.10 -22.32
C GLY A 315 5.34 -11.28 -23.27
N ILE A 316 6.29 -12.18 -23.00
CA ILE A 316 6.57 -13.38 -23.78
C ILE A 316 6.11 -14.60 -22.99
N TYR A 317 5.17 -15.39 -23.53
CA TYR A 317 4.68 -16.59 -22.87
C TYR A 317 5.68 -17.74 -23.05
N GLY A 318 6.83 -17.61 -22.39
CA GLY A 318 7.94 -18.55 -22.46
C GLY A 318 7.84 -19.67 -21.42
N PRO A 319 8.88 -20.51 -21.32
CA PRO A 319 8.93 -21.62 -20.37
C PRO A 319 8.72 -21.20 -18.92
N ALA A 320 9.24 -20.03 -18.51
CA ALA A 320 9.08 -19.50 -17.16
C ALA A 320 7.61 -19.18 -16.85
N THR A 321 6.94 -18.42 -17.73
CA THR A 321 5.50 -18.10 -17.58
C THR A 321 4.65 -19.37 -17.59
N ARG A 322 4.93 -20.30 -18.51
CA ARG A 322 4.22 -21.60 -18.54
C ARG A 322 4.41 -22.36 -17.23
N GLN A 323 5.62 -22.41 -16.69
CA GLN A 323 5.89 -23.12 -15.44
C GLN A 323 5.15 -22.47 -14.27
N ALA A 324 5.15 -21.14 -14.18
CA ALA A 324 4.42 -20.43 -13.13
C ALA A 324 2.90 -20.64 -13.23
N VAL A 325 2.33 -20.66 -14.44
CA VAL A 325 0.93 -21.03 -14.64
C VAL A 325 0.65 -22.46 -14.20
N ARG A 326 1.54 -23.42 -14.49
CA ARG A 326 1.39 -24.81 -14.04
C ARG A 326 1.46 -24.93 -12.52
N SER A 327 2.40 -24.24 -11.88
CA SER A 327 2.50 -24.18 -10.42
C SER A 327 1.23 -23.61 -9.81
N PHE A 328 0.73 -22.49 -10.34
CA PHE A 328 -0.53 -21.89 -9.90
C PHE A 328 -1.73 -22.83 -10.09
N GLN A 329 -1.88 -23.44 -11.26
CA GLN A 329 -2.95 -24.40 -11.54
C GLN A 329 -2.91 -25.58 -10.57
N THR A 330 -1.71 -26.06 -10.24
CA THR A 330 -1.50 -27.12 -9.25
C THR A 330 -1.95 -26.67 -7.86
N ALA A 331 -1.53 -25.47 -7.43
CA ALA A 331 -1.90 -24.90 -6.14
C ALA A 331 -3.41 -24.70 -6.00
N GLN A 332 -4.10 -24.31 -7.07
CA GLN A 332 -5.54 -24.11 -7.09
C GLN A 332 -6.36 -25.38 -7.35
N GLY A 333 -5.71 -26.53 -7.53
CA GLY A 333 -6.40 -27.80 -7.82
C GLY A 333 -7.17 -27.83 -9.14
N ILE A 334 -6.79 -27.00 -10.11
CA ILE A 334 -7.40 -26.94 -11.45
C ILE A 334 -6.53 -27.68 -12.49
N PRO A 335 -7.07 -28.03 -13.68
CA PRO A 335 -6.30 -28.77 -14.69
C PRO A 335 -4.97 -28.08 -15.05
N VAL A 336 -3.86 -28.80 -14.90
CA VAL A 336 -2.49 -28.30 -15.11
C VAL A 336 -2.12 -28.33 -16.60
N THR A 337 -2.72 -27.42 -17.36
CA THR A 337 -2.53 -27.29 -18.81
C THR A 337 -1.30 -26.46 -19.17
N GLY A 338 -0.85 -25.57 -18.27
CA GLY A 338 0.15 -24.56 -18.57
C GLY A 338 -0.33 -23.52 -19.60
N THR A 339 -1.64 -23.39 -19.77
CA THR A 339 -2.31 -22.36 -20.58
C THR A 339 -3.35 -21.67 -19.71
N VAL A 340 -3.50 -20.36 -19.85
CA VAL A 340 -4.49 -19.61 -19.08
C VAL A 340 -5.81 -19.55 -19.85
N ASP A 341 -6.63 -20.58 -19.69
CA ASP A 341 -8.01 -20.58 -20.17
C ASP A 341 -8.93 -19.73 -19.27
N THR A 342 -10.22 -19.66 -19.57
CA THR A 342 -11.17 -18.86 -18.78
C THR A 342 -11.23 -19.29 -17.32
N ALA A 343 -11.13 -20.60 -17.03
CA ALA A 343 -11.14 -21.10 -15.66
C ALA A 343 -9.87 -20.71 -14.91
N THR A 344 -8.70 -20.87 -15.53
CA THR A 344 -7.40 -20.47 -14.98
C THR A 344 -7.30 -18.95 -14.84
N TRP A 345 -7.86 -18.19 -15.79
CA TRP A 345 -7.93 -16.74 -15.71
C TRP A 345 -8.78 -16.29 -14.53
N ASN A 346 -9.98 -16.86 -14.38
CA ASN A 346 -10.86 -16.56 -13.26
C ASN A 346 -10.20 -16.97 -11.93
N ALA A 347 -9.51 -18.11 -11.88
CA ALA A 347 -8.78 -18.53 -10.69
C ALA A 347 -7.60 -17.60 -10.39
N LEU A 348 -6.78 -17.24 -11.38
CA LEU A 348 -5.68 -16.27 -11.22
C LEU A 348 -6.22 -14.94 -10.70
N TYR A 349 -7.30 -14.46 -11.32
CA TYR A 349 -7.97 -13.23 -10.95
C TYR A 349 -8.56 -13.32 -9.54
N SER A 350 -9.24 -14.40 -9.18
CA SER A 350 -9.81 -14.61 -7.84
C SER A 350 -8.75 -14.83 -6.77
N ALA A 351 -7.65 -15.51 -7.06
CA ALA A 351 -6.53 -15.66 -6.12
C ALA A 351 -5.84 -14.31 -5.92
N PHE A 352 -5.66 -13.55 -7.00
CA PHE A 352 -5.09 -12.21 -6.97
C PHE A 352 -5.98 -11.19 -6.25
N GLU A 353 -7.30 -11.17 -6.51
CA GLU A 353 -8.29 -10.42 -5.71
C GLU A 353 -8.31 -10.90 -4.25
N GLY A 354 -8.20 -12.22 -4.08
CA GLY A 354 -8.22 -12.92 -2.81
C GLY A 354 -6.95 -12.75 -1.99
N ILE A 355 -5.86 -12.17 -2.49
CA ILE A 355 -4.71 -11.81 -1.62
C ILE A 355 -5.19 -10.93 -0.45
N ASP A 356 -6.22 -10.11 -0.69
CA ASP A 356 -6.85 -9.26 0.31
C ASP A 356 -7.70 -10.03 1.35
N VAL A 357 -8.24 -11.19 0.97
CA VAL A 357 -9.18 -11.99 1.77
C VAL A 357 -8.50 -13.20 2.42
N THR A 358 -7.54 -13.83 1.74
CA THR A 358 -6.95 -15.13 2.07
C THR A 358 -5.69 -14.98 2.94
N VAL A 359 -4.89 -13.92 2.76
CA VAL A 359 -3.67 -13.71 3.60
C VAL A 359 -4.02 -13.44 5.07
N LEU A 360 -5.21 -12.90 5.35
CA LEU A 360 -5.69 -12.64 6.72
C LEU A 360 -6.65 -13.73 7.27
N SER A 361 -6.94 -14.79 6.50
CA SER A 361 -7.87 -15.86 6.92
C SER A 361 -7.41 -17.29 6.63
N ASP A 362 -6.22 -17.50 6.06
CA ASP A 362 -5.69 -18.84 5.77
C ASP A 362 -4.97 -19.45 6.98
N ASP A 363 -5.71 -20.29 7.71
CA ASP A 363 -5.24 -21.05 8.89
C ASP A 363 -4.11 -22.06 8.57
N ILE A 364 -3.80 -22.32 7.29
CA ILE A 364 -2.75 -23.25 6.85
C ILE A 364 -1.41 -22.51 6.68
N LEU A 365 -1.43 -21.26 6.22
CA LEU A 365 -0.25 -20.41 6.10
C LEU A 365 0.13 -19.76 7.45
N PHE A 366 -0.86 -19.58 8.34
CA PHE A 366 -0.68 -19.12 9.71
C PHE A 366 -1.42 -20.07 10.67
N PRO A 367 -0.73 -21.01 11.35
CA PRO A 367 -1.38 -22.04 12.16
C PRO A 367 -2.32 -21.45 13.22
N ALA A 368 -3.52 -22.03 13.31
CA ALA A 368 -4.62 -21.71 14.23
C ALA A 368 -4.32 -21.84 15.74
N GLU A 369 -3.05 -21.88 16.16
CA GLU A 369 -2.63 -21.90 17.56
C GLU A 369 -2.82 -20.54 18.26
N LEU A 370 -3.24 -19.50 17.51
CA LEU A 370 -3.62 -18.19 18.04
C LEU A 370 -5.13 -17.99 18.21
N GLN A 371 -5.98 -18.91 17.73
CA GLN A 371 -7.43 -18.83 17.90
C GLN A 371 -7.87 -19.61 19.15
N GLY A 372 -7.49 -19.08 20.31
CA GLY A 372 -7.87 -19.65 21.61
C GLY A 372 -7.39 -18.88 22.84
N LEU A 373 -6.64 -17.78 22.67
CA LEU A 373 -6.11 -16.97 23.76
C LEU A 373 -6.88 -15.65 23.89
N GLY A 374 -8.19 -15.79 24.08
CA GLY A 374 -9.02 -14.67 24.50
C GLY A 374 -8.71 -14.31 25.95
N ASN A 375 -8.25 -13.07 26.16
CA ASN A 375 -8.25 -12.33 27.43
C ASN A 375 -7.08 -12.54 28.41
N ASP A 376 -5.83 -12.62 27.94
CA ASP A 376 -4.66 -12.46 28.83
C ASP A 376 -3.85 -11.19 28.51
N PRO A 377 -3.92 -10.12 29.34
CA PRO A 377 -3.19 -8.87 29.15
C PRO A 377 -1.66 -9.01 29.15
N ASP A 378 -1.11 -10.08 29.74
CA ASP A 378 0.34 -10.23 29.90
C ASP A 378 1.02 -10.96 28.73
N PHE A 379 0.26 -11.53 27.78
CA PHE A 379 0.83 -12.37 26.71
C PHE A 379 1.76 -11.59 25.76
N TYR A 380 1.41 -10.35 25.40
CA TYR A 380 2.26 -9.51 24.55
C TYR A 380 3.60 -9.11 25.19
N SER A 381 3.74 -9.26 26.52
CA SER A 381 5.01 -9.01 27.21
C SER A 381 6.02 -10.15 27.05
N GLN A 382 5.59 -11.34 26.58
CA GLN A 382 6.43 -12.56 26.55
C GLN A 382 6.80 -13.03 25.13
N ILE A 383 6.24 -12.44 24.07
CA ILE A 383 6.45 -12.88 22.67
C ILE A 383 7.89 -12.61 22.18
N THR A 384 8.64 -11.72 22.86
CA THR A 384 10.05 -11.42 22.57
C THR A 384 11.02 -12.60 22.76
N ARG A 385 10.56 -13.78 23.18
CA ARG A 385 11.42 -14.95 23.43
C ARG A 385 11.23 -16.14 22.48
N MET A 386 10.29 -16.12 21.54
CA MET A 386 9.99 -17.33 20.73
C MET A 386 10.60 -17.37 19.32
N THR A 387 11.11 -16.27 18.77
CA THR A 387 11.82 -16.28 17.46
C THR A 387 13.34 -16.09 17.58
N GLN A 388 13.88 -15.99 18.79
CA GLN A 388 15.32 -16.11 19.01
C GLN A 388 15.63 -17.53 19.47
N PHE A 389 16.49 -18.22 18.73
CA PHE A 389 17.24 -19.38 19.21
C PHE A 389 17.65 -19.11 20.68
N PRO A 390 17.50 -20.03 21.64
CA PRO A 390 17.88 -19.78 23.02
C PRO A 390 19.42 -19.68 23.10
N GLY A 391 19.95 -18.52 22.76
CA GLY A 391 21.35 -18.17 22.91
C GLY A 391 21.64 -18.08 24.40
N ARG A 392 22.66 -18.80 24.86
CA ARG A 392 23.17 -18.61 26.21
C ARG A 392 23.84 -17.24 26.30
N GLU A 393 23.74 -16.61 27.46
CA GLU A 393 24.46 -15.38 27.78
C GLU A 393 25.98 -15.62 27.63
N LEU A 394 26.64 -14.92 26.71
CA LEU A 394 28.10 -15.00 26.53
C LEU A 394 28.81 -14.18 27.60
N ARG A 395 29.85 -14.76 28.20
CA ARG A 395 30.71 -14.07 29.18
C ARG A 395 32.11 -13.88 28.61
N LEU A 396 32.81 -12.86 29.10
CA LEU A 396 34.18 -12.56 28.69
C LEU A 396 35.07 -13.79 28.91
N GLY A 397 35.49 -14.45 27.82
CA GLY A 397 36.28 -15.69 27.84
C GLY A 397 35.67 -16.87 27.07
N ASP A 398 34.43 -16.77 26.59
CA ASP A 398 33.82 -17.80 25.74
C ASP A 398 34.52 -17.91 24.36
N ARG A 399 34.68 -19.16 23.86
CA ARG A 399 35.13 -19.48 22.50
C ARG A 399 34.25 -20.59 21.90
N ASP A 400 34.12 -20.57 20.58
CA ASP A 400 33.31 -21.53 19.83
C ASP A 400 33.83 -22.96 19.99
N VAL A 401 32.90 -23.92 20.12
CA VAL A 401 33.24 -25.34 20.22
C VAL A 401 33.53 -25.88 18.81
N GLU A 402 34.75 -26.37 18.59
CA GLU A 402 35.11 -27.05 17.35
C GLU A 402 34.18 -28.24 17.09
N ARG A 403 33.59 -28.27 15.90
CA ARG A 403 32.66 -29.30 15.44
C ARG A 403 33.45 -30.58 15.15
N SER A 404 33.65 -31.44 16.15
CA SER A 404 34.19 -32.79 15.94
C SER A 404 33.13 -33.67 15.27
N GLY A 405 33.47 -34.20 14.09
CA GLY A 405 32.56 -35.02 13.30
C GLY A 405 32.35 -36.44 13.84
N SER A 406 31.28 -37.04 13.33
CA SER A 406 31.13 -38.44 12.93
C SER A 406 29.80 -38.59 12.19
#